data_AF-F2LSA0-F1
#
_entry.id   AF-F2LSA0-F1
#
_cell.length_a   1.000
_cell.length_b   1.000
_cell.length_c   1.000
_cell.angle_alpha   90.00
_cell.angle_beta   90.00
_cell.angle_gamma   90.00
#
_symmetry.space_group_name_H-M   'P 1'
#
loop_
_entity.id
_entity.type
_entity.pdbx_description
1 polymer ?
#
loop_
_entity_poly.entity_id
_entity_poly.type
_entity_poly.pdbx_seq_one_letter_code
_entity_poly.pdbx_strand_id
1 'polypeptide(L)'
;MSNHADDVEIAGVTPGFCATLSLNGSAIPMVAVWHDDDDHDLAFMLPRDTTVDQINQAIGIYERAYRQGEVYGEAKAQRAFREAIGLGHL
;
A
#
# COMPACT_ATOMS: atom_id res chain seq x y z
N MET A 1 15.35 17.85 -4.83
CA MET A 1 14.35 17.53 -5.87
C MET A 1 14.46 16.05 -6.13
N SER A 2 13.64 15.26 -5.42
CA SER A 2 13.70 13.79 -5.48
C SER A 2 12.94 13.32 -6.72
N ASN A 3 13.54 12.41 -7.48
CA ASN A 3 13.05 11.86 -8.75
C ASN A 3 11.74 11.04 -8.60
N HIS A 4 10.61 11.67 -8.26
CA HIS A 4 9.27 11.06 -8.26
C HIS A 4 8.60 11.07 -9.65
N ALA A 5 9.36 11.35 -10.72
CA ALA A 5 8.81 11.74 -12.02
C ALA A 5 8.21 10.60 -12.87
N ASP A 6 8.26 9.34 -12.41
CA ASP A 6 7.79 8.17 -13.18
C ASP A 6 6.76 7.31 -12.43
N ASP A 7 6.28 7.76 -11.27
CA ASP A 7 5.26 7.05 -10.52
C ASP A 7 3.87 7.36 -11.10
N VAL A 8 3.16 6.33 -11.56
CA VAL A 8 1.78 6.48 -12.05
C VAL A 8 0.86 6.45 -10.84
N GLU A 9 0.24 7.58 -10.53
CA GLU A 9 -0.78 7.67 -9.48
C GLU A 9 -2.03 6.85 -9.85
N ILE A 10 -2.56 6.15 -8.84
CA ILE A 10 -3.77 5.34 -8.94
C ILE A 10 -4.92 6.15 -8.35
N ALA A 11 -5.90 6.51 -9.19
CA ALA A 11 -7.08 7.25 -8.75
C ALA A 11 -8.08 6.36 -7.99
N GLY A 12 -8.92 6.99 -7.15
CA GLY A 12 -10.00 6.31 -6.41
C GLY A 12 -9.55 5.62 -5.11
N VAL A 13 -8.34 5.93 -4.64
CA VAL A 13 -7.81 5.49 -3.35
C VAL A 13 -8.54 6.19 -2.20
N THR A 14 -8.70 5.50 -1.08
CA THR A 14 -9.29 6.03 0.15
C THR A 14 -8.68 7.39 0.54
N PRO A 15 -9.48 8.41 0.89
CA PRO A 15 -8.98 9.72 1.31
C PRO A 15 -7.98 9.62 2.47
N GLY A 16 -6.93 10.44 2.43
CA GLY A 16 -5.82 10.38 3.38
C GLY A 16 -4.71 9.40 2.97
N PHE A 17 -4.86 8.74 1.83
CA PHE A 17 -3.83 7.90 1.22
C PHE A 17 -3.71 8.19 -0.27
N CYS A 18 -2.50 8.02 -0.79
CA CYS A 18 -2.24 7.95 -2.22
C CYS A 18 -1.57 6.62 -2.56
N ALA A 19 -1.76 6.14 -3.78
CA ALA A 19 -1.09 4.94 -4.26
C ALA A 19 -0.41 5.20 -5.59
N THR A 20 0.82 4.73 -5.71
CA THR A 20 1.63 4.87 -6.91
C THR A 20 2.11 3.51 -7.40
N LEU A 21 2.14 3.35 -8.72
CA LEU A 21 2.81 2.22 -9.34
C LEU A 21 4.32 2.48 -9.36
N SER A 22 5.08 1.80 -8.49
CA SER A 22 6.53 1.92 -8.46
C SER A 22 7.12 1.21 -9.68
N LEU A 23 7.50 2.02 -10.68
CA LEU A 23 8.02 1.55 -11.97
C LEU A 23 9.56 1.50 -12.03
N ASN A 24 10.27 2.19 -11.13
CA ASN A 24 11.73 2.34 -11.20
C ASN A 24 12.47 1.89 -9.92
N GLY A 25 13.38 0.91 -10.06
CA GLY A 25 14.40 0.55 -9.05
C GLY A 25 14.13 -0.72 -8.24
N SER A 26 12.91 -1.26 -8.25
CA SER A 26 12.59 -2.57 -7.65
C SER A 26 12.63 -3.68 -8.72
N ALA A 27 13.24 -4.82 -8.39
CA ALA A 27 13.30 -5.99 -9.28
C ALA A 27 11.92 -6.60 -9.60
N ILE A 28 10.90 -6.21 -8.83
CA ILE A 28 9.51 -6.64 -9.01
C ILE A 28 8.63 -5.38 -8.96
N PRO A 29 7.83 -5.10 -10.00
CA PRO A 29 6.90 -3.98 -9.98
C PRO A 29 5.91 -4.14 -8.82
N MET A 30 5.70 -3.07 -8.06
CA MET A 30 4.87 -3.05 -6.85
C MET A 30 4.01 -1.78 -6.86
N VAL A 31 2.88 -1.84 -6.15
CA VAL A 31 2.07 -0.67 -5.82
C VAL A 31 2.50 -0.18 -4.44
N ALA A 32 2.98 1.05 -4.34
CA ALA A 32 3.30 1.69 -3.07
C ALA A 32 2.09 2.49 -2.59
N VAL A 33 1.69 2.32 -1.32
CA VAL A 33 0.62 3.09 -0.68
C VAL A 33 1.25 4.00 0.37
N TRP A 34 0.99 5.29 0.27
CA TRP A 34 1.55 6.33 1.11
C TRP A 34 0.44 7.05 1.86
N HIS A 35 0.78 7.68 2.98
CA HIS A 35 -0.07 8.69 3.58
C HIS A 35 -0.12 9.94 2.70
N ASP A 36 -1.31 10.51 2.54
CA ASP A 36 -1.53 11.79 1.86
C ASP A 36 -1.47 12.94 2.88
N ASP A 37 -0.38 12.96 3.64
CA ASP A 37 -0.03 14.00 4.62
C ASP A 37 1.31 14.66 4.27
N ASP A 38 1.72 15.69 5.02
CA ASP A 38 2.92 16.48 4.72
C ASP A 38 4.22 15.64 4.70
N ASP A 39 4.26 14.52 5.43
CA ASP A 39 5.44 13.66 5.49
C ASP A 39 5.46 12.63 4.35
N HIS A 40 4.32 12.38 3.69
CA HIS A 40 4.17 11.41 2.59
C HIS A 40 4.84 10.07 2.90
N ASP A 41 4.65 9.59 4.13
CA ASP A 41 5.31 8.38 4.61
C ASP A 41 4.73 7.12 3.95
N LEU A 42 5.61 6.17 3.61
CA LEU A 42 5.20 4.88 3.05
C LEU A 42 4.42 4.08 4.10
N ALA A 43 3.15 3.80 3.82
CA ALA A 43 2.32 2.98 4.70
C ALA A 43 2.62 1.49 4.50
N PHE A 44 2.58 1.01 3.25
CA PHE A 44 2.90 -0.38 2.87
C PHE A 44 3.00 -0.54 1.34
N MET A 45 3.48 -1.71 0.89
CA MET A 45 3.53 -2.08 -0.53
C MET A 45 2.65 -3.29 -0.84
N LEU A 46 2.10 -3.31 -2.05
CA LEU A 46 1.23 -4.36 -2.59
C LEU A 46 1.77 -4.86 -3.95
N PRO A 47 1.38 -6.06 -4.40
CA PRO A 47 1.72 -6.55 -5.74
C PRO A 47 1.22 -5.61 -6.84
N ARG A 48 1.90 -5.59 -7.98
CA ARG A 48 1.56 -4.76 -9.14
C ARG A 48 0.10 -4.89 -9.59
N ASP A 49 -0.41 -6.11 -9.62
CA ASP A 49 -1.72 -6.42 -10.23
C ASP A 49 -2.89 -6.16 -9.29
N THR A 50 -2.66 -5.41 -8.20
CA THR A 50 -3.67 -5.10 -7.20
C THR A 50 -4.64 -4.04 -7.73
N THR A 51 -5.95 -4.31 -7.62
CA THR A 51 -6.99 -3.38 -8.04
C THR A 51 -7.23 -2.29 -7.00
N VAL A 52 -7.88 -1.18 -7.40
CA VAL A 52 -8.23 -0.08 -6.48
C VAL A 52 -9.08 -0.57 -5.30
N ASP A 53 -10.06 -1.46 -5.53
CA ASP A 53 -10.85 -2.06 -4.46
C ASP A 53 -9.99 -2.84 -3.45
N GLN A 54 -9.00 -3.59 -3.94
CA GLN A 54 -8.07 -4.35 -3.09
C GLN A 54 -7.11 -3.43 -2.33
N ILE A 55 -6.66 -2.32 -2.94
CA ILE A 55 -5.88 -1.27 -2.26
C ILE A 55 -6.71 -0.69 -1.11
N ASN A 56 -7.96 -0.30 -1.37
CA ASN A 56 -8.85 0.28 -0.36
C ASN A 56 -9.17 -0.72 0.78
N GLN A 57 -9.32 -2.01 0.45
CA GLN A 57 -9.48 -3.07 1.46
C GLN A 57 -8.23 -3.20 2.34
N ALA A 58 -7.03 -3.15 1.75
CA ALA A 58 -5.76 -3.19 2.49
C ALA A 58 -5.61 -1.97 3.41
N ILE A 59 -5.97 -0.77 2.94
CA ILE A 59 -5.99 0.46 3.74
C ILE A 59 -6.92 0.30 4.96
N GLY A 60 -8.14 -0.22 4.77
CA GLY A 60 -9.07 -0.42 5.87
C GLY A 60 -8.55 -1.39 6.95
N ILE A 61 -7.78 -2.41 6.56
CA ILE A 61 -7.13 -3.33 7.50
C ILE A 61 -5.98 -2.63 8.24
N TYR A 62 -5.13 -1.91 7.49
CA TYR A 62 -4.03 -1.12 8.04
C TYR A 62 -4.51 -0.12 9.09
N GLU A 63 -5.51 0.70 8.75
CA GLU A 63 -6.07 1.69 9.66
C GLU A 63 -6.65 1.04 10.91
N ARG A 64 -7.35 -0.09 10.77
CA ARG A 64 -7.92 -0.81 11.91
C ARG A 64 -6.83 -1.33 12.86
N ALA A 65 -5.75 -1.87 12.32
CA ALA A 65 -4.62 -2.35 13.11
C ALA A 65 -3.88 -1.18 13.80
N TYR A 66 -3.65 -0.10 13.06
CA TYR A 66 -3.00 1.11 13.57
C TYR A 66 -3.82 1.75 14.70
N ARG A 67 -5.13 1.92 14.53
CA ARG A 67 -6.04 2.44 15.56
C ARG A 67 -6.13 1.56 16.81
N GLN A 68 -5.85 0.26 16.68
CA GLN A 68 -5.78 -0.65 17.82
C GLN A 68 -4.45 -0.54 18.60
N GLY A 69 -3.54 0.36 18.19
CA GLY A 69 -2.25 0.55 18.84
C GLY A 69 -1.27 -0.60 18.58
N GLU A 70 -1.51 -1.40 17.55
CA GLU A 70 -0.57 -2.45 17.17
C GLU A 70 0.67 -1.80 16.56
N VAL A 71 1.80 -1.94 17.26
CA VAL A 71 3.14 -1.51 16.80
C VAL A 71 3.48 -2.09 15.42
N TYR A 72 2.79 -3.15 15.00
CA TYR A 72 2.99 -3.90 13.76
C TYR A 72 1.86 -3.71 12.72
N GLY A 73 1.17 -2.57 12.71
CA GLY A 73 0.06 -2.28 11.79
C GLY A 73 0.39 -2.58 10.32
N GLU A 74 1.60 -2.22 9.85
CA GLU A 74 2.10 -2.55 8.51
C GLU A 74 2.20 -4.08 8.29
N ALA A 75 2.91 -4.79 9.17
CA ALA A 75 3.13 -6.23 9.03
C ALA A 75 1.80 -7.02 9.07
N LYS A 76 0.82 -6.54 9.86
CA LYS A 76 -0.52 -7.13 9.91
C LYS A 76 -1.33 -6.86 8.65
N ALA A 77 -1.26 -5.64 8.11
CA ALA A 77 -1.90 -5.31 6.83
C ALA A 77 -1.32 -6.17 5.70
N GLN A 78 0.00 -6.26 5.59
CA GLN A 78 0.67 -7.11 4.60
C GLN A 78 0.30 -8.58 4.75
N ARG A 79 0.26 -9.10 5.99
CA ARG A 79 -0.13 -10.49 6.26
C ARG A 79 -1.58 -10.76 5.88
N ALA A 80 -2.51 -9.93 6.36
CA ALA A 80 -3.93 -10.10 6.09
C ALA A 80 -4.24 -9.96 4.59
N PHE A 81 -3.54 -9.05 3.90
CA PHE A 81 -3.62 -8.93 2.45
C PHE A 81 -3.13 -10.22 1.76
N ARG A 82 -1.93 -10.73 2.11
CA ARG A 82 -1.41 -12.00 1.55
C ARG A 82 -2.35 -13.18 1.78
N GLU A 83 -2.95 -13.29 2.96
CA GLU A 83 -3.93 -14.33 3.29
C GLU A 83 -5.22 -14.15 2.46
N ALA A 84 -5.70 -12.92 2.27
CA ALA A 84 -6.93 -12.62 1.52
C ALA A 84 -6.79 -12.84 0.00
N ILE A 85 -5.62 -12.58 -0.58
CA ILE A 85 -5.38 -12.78 -2.02
C ILE A 85 -4.77 -14.15 -2.36
N GLY A 86 -4.67 -15.06 -1.38
CA GLY A 86 -4.20 -16.43 -1.61
C GLY A 86 -2.68 -16.59 -1.76
N LEU A 87 -1.88 -15.57 -1.43
CA LEU A 87 -0.41 -15.66 -1.38
C LEU A 87 0.11 -16.44 -0.15
N GLY A 88 -0.78 -17.04 0.64
CA GLY A 88 -0.44 -17.89 1.79
C GLY A 88 -0.02 -19.33 1.43
N HIS A 89 0.23 -19.62 0.15
CA HIS A 89 0.70 -20.94 -0.29
C HIS A 89 1.70 -20.82 -1.44
N LEU A 90 2.95 -20.47 -1.12
CA LEU A 90 4.15 -20.75 -1.92
C LEU A 90 5.29 -21.14 -0.98
#